data_AF-A0A091E520-F1
#
_entry.id   AF-A0A091E520-F1
#
_cell.length_a   1.000
_cell.length_b   1.000
_cell.length_c   1.000
_cell.angle_alpha   90.00
_cell.angle_beta   90.00
_cell.angle_gamma   90.00
#
_symmetry.space_group_name_H-M   'P 1'
#
loop_
_entity.id
_entity.type
_entity.pdbx_description
1 polymer ?
#
loop_
_entity_poly.entity_id
_entity_poly.type
_entity_poly.pdbx_seq_one_letter_code
_entity_poly.pdbx_strand_id
1 'polypeptide(L)'
;MALEAAASVQEFFTDVGLYLFGADVNPEEFVNRFFDSLFPLVYNHLIDPGVTDSSPEYSECVRMARKDTSPFGNIPQRVRAQMGRSLLPSRTFLQALNLGIEVINTTDHLHFSKECGRALLRMQYCPYCQGLTLSQPCMGYCLNVARGCLAHVAELNPHWHAYIRSLEELSNAMHGTYDVEHVLLNFHLLVNDAVFQAHSNGHKILEQVNKICGRPVRAPTQSPRCSFDPSKEGHGMKISVRNDEETLANRRKDFINSLRLYRSFYGGLADQLCVNDLAAAAGLPCWDGEDLARRYSVCPNLKTQ
;
A
#
# COMPACT_ATOMS: atom_id res chain seq x y z
N MET A 1 -20.50 -21.36 16.87
CA MET A 1 -20.12 -20.78 15.57
C MET A 1 -19.20 -19.55 15.61
N ALA A 2 -19.61 -18.33 16.01
CA ALA A 2 -18.75 -17.14 15.86
C ALA A 2 -17.42 -17.22 16.63
N LEU A 3 -17.45 -17.75 17.86
CA LEU A 3 -16.25 -18.00 18.67
C LEU A 3 -15.33 -19.06 18.06
N GLU A 4 -15.89 -20.11 17.46
CA GLU A 4 -15.13 -21.20 16.81
C GLU A 4 -14.48 -20.75 15.50
N ALA A 5 -15.12 -19.81 14.79
CA ALA A 5 -14.57 -19.23 13.56
C ALA A 5 -13.46 -18.20 13.83
N ALA A 6 -13.26 -17.76 15.08
CA ALA A 6 -12.34 -16.67 15.42
C ALA A 6 -10.90 -16.96 14.98
N ALA A 7 -10.41 -18.19 15.17
CA ALA A 7 -9.07 -18.58 14.74
C ALA A 7 -8.89 -18.49 13.21
N SER A 8 -9.88 -18.96 12.44
CA SER A 8 -9.84 -18.90 10.97
C SER A 8 -9.94 -17.47 10.44
N VAL A 9 -10.73 -16.61 11.09
CA VAL A 9 -10.79 -15.17 10.76
C VAL A 9 -9.45 -14.50 11.06
N GLN A 10 -8.83 -14.80 12.21
CA GLN A 10 -7.53 -14.24 12.58
C GLN A 10 -6.42 -14.69 11.63
N GLU A 11 -6.39 -15.98 11.26
CA GLU A 11 -5.44 -16.52 10.28
C GLU A 11 -5.58 -15.79 8.93
N PHE A 12 -6.81 -15.67 8.43
CA PHE A 12 -7.10 -14.98 7.17
C PHE A 12 -6.57 -13.54 7.14
N PHE A 13 -6.84 -12.73 8.17
CA PHE A 13 -6.35 -11.34 8.22
C PHE A 13 -4.85 -11.26 8.46
N THR A 14 -4.26 -12.27 9.11
CA THR A 14 -2.80 -12.37 9.25
C THR A 14 -2.16 -12.61 7.88
N ASP A 15 -2.68 -13.54 7.08
CA ASP A 15 -2.20 -13.80 5.71
C ASP A 15 -2.36 -12.58 4.80
N VAL A 16 -3.47 -11.86 4.91
CA VAL A 16 -3.69 -10.59 4.19
C VAL A 16 -2.59 -9.58 4.56
N GLY A 17 -2.29 -9.42 5.85
CA GLY A 17 -1.21 -8.55 6.32
C GLY A 17 0.16 -8.98 5.77
N LEU A 18 0.50 -10.27 5.91
CA LEU A 18 1.74 -10.85 5.38
C LEU A 18 1.89 -10.59 3.87
N TYR A 19 0.83 -10.81 3.10
CA TYR A 19 0.83 -10.54 1.67
C TYR A 19 1.10 -9.06 1.34
N LEU A 20 0.41 -8.13 2.03
CA LEU A 20 0.59 -6.69 1.83
C LEU A 20 2.01 -6.22 2.15
N PHE A 21 2.63 -6.81 3.18
CA PHE A 21 3.99 -6.47 3.60
C PHE A 21 5.09 -7.28 2.89
N GLY A 22 4.75 -8.02 1.83
CA GLY A 22 5.73 -8.59 0.92
C GLY A 22 6.07 -10.07 1.13
N ALA A 23 5.40 -10.77 2.05
CA ALA A 23 5.55 -12.22 2.17
C ALA A 23 5.00 -12.94 0.92
N ASP A 24 5.57 -14.09 0.59
CA ASP A 24 5.14 -14.93 -0.53
C ASP A 24 3.97 -15.83 -0.12
N VAL A 25 2.79 -15.23 -0.01
CA VAL A 25 1.53 -15.90 0.33
C VAL A 25 0.56 -15.71 -0.83
N ASN A 26 -0.24 -16.72 -1.18
CA ASN A 26 -1.17 -16.62 -2.30
C ASN A 26 -2.58 -16.16 -1.84
N PRO A 27 -3.12 -15.04 -2.36
CA PRO A 27 -4.49 -14.59 -2.08
C PRO A 27 -5.58 -15.60 -2.37
N GLU A 28 -5.41 -16.42 -3.41
CA GLU A 28 -6.39 -17.45 -3.70
C GLU A 28 -6.39 -18.57 -2.67
N GLU A 29 -5.21 -18.92 -2.16
CA GLU A 29 -5.01 -20.00 -1.21
C GLU A 29 -5.59 -19.67 0.15
N PHE A 30 -5.28 -18.51 0.73
CA PHE A 30 -5.82 -18.15 2.05
C PHE A 30 -7.33 -17.91 2.01
N VAL A 31 -7.89 -17.42 0.89
CA VAL A 31 -9.35 -17.32 0.71
C VAL A 31 -9.97 -18.71 0.66
N ASN A 32 -9.39 -19.63 -0.11
CA ASN A 32 -9.90 -21.00 -0.19
C ASN A 32 -9.83 -21.70 1.17
N ARG A 33 -8.70 -21.59 1.87
CA ARG A 33 -8.51 -22.13 3.23
C ARG A 33 -9.54 -21.57 4.21
N PHE A 34 -9.82 -20.27 4.16
CA PHE A 34 -10.86 -19.66 4.99
C PHE A 34 -12.23 -20.31 4.76
N PHE A 35 -12.65 -20.45 3.51
CA PHE A 35 -13.94 -21.08 3.19
C PHE A 35 -13.95 -22.60 3.44
N ASP A 36 -12.82 -23.29 3.30
CA ASP A 36 -12.65 -24.69 3.69
C ASP A 36 -12.88 -24.83 5.22
N SER A 37 -12.28 -23.96 6.04
CA SER A 37 -12.47 -23.96 7.50
C SER A 37 -13.87 -23.51 7.94
N LEU A 38 -14.52 -22.62 7.19
CA LEU A 38 -15.86 -22.13 7.51
C LEU A 38 -16.95 -23.19 7.26
N PHE A 39 -16.79 -24.05 6.25
CA PHE A 39 -17.87 -24.95 5.83
C PHE A 39 -18.29 -25.97 6.90
N PRO A 40 -17.39 -26.70 7.59
CA PRO A 40 -17.78 -27.60 8.67
C PRO A 40 -18.59 -26.90 9.78
N LEU A 41 -18.23 -25.67 10.14
CA LEU A 41 -18.94 -24.89 11.15
C LEU A 41 -20.37 -24.56 10.69
N VAL A 42 -20.53 -24.11 9.44
CA VAL A 42 -21.84 -23.82 8.85
C VAL A 42 -22.68 -25.09 8.75
N TYR A 43 -22.07 -26.19 8.32
CA TYR A 43 -22.74 -27.47 8.16
C TYR A 43 -23.27 -27.98 9.51
N ASN A 44 -22.42 -28.06 10.52
CA ASN A 44 -22.77 -28.61 11.84
C ASN A 44 -23.78 -27.77 12.60
N HIS A 45 -23.79 -26.44 12.45
CA HIS A 45 -24.70 -25.58 13.20
C HIS A 45 -25.99 -25.21 12.46
N LEU A 46 -25.98 -25.13 11.12
CA LEU A 46 -27.12 -24.62 10.34
C LEU A 46 -27.75 -25.64 9.38
N ILE A 47 -27.04 -26.72 9.04
CA ILE A 47 -27.51 -27.72 8.08
C ILE A 47 -27.87 -29.03 8.78
N ASP A 48 -27.01 -29.52 9.69
CA ASP A 48 -27.24 -30.73 10.47
C ASP A 48 -26.96 -30.52 11.98
N PRO A 49 -27.79 -29.69 12.68
CA PRO A 49 -27.59 -29.32 14.08
C PRO A 49 -27.74 -30.47 15.09
N GLY A 50 -28.07 -31.69 14.65
CA GLY A 50 -28.27 -32.86 15.49
C GLY A 50 -27.01 -33.71 15.72
N VAL A 51 -25.87 -33.34 15.14
CA VAL A 51 -24.62 -34.10 15.19
C VAL A 51 -23.60 -33.31 16.01
N THR A 52 -23.81 -33.25 17.33
CA THR A 52 -22.95 -32.49 18.24
C THR A 52 -21.59 -33.13 18.52
N ASP A 53 -21.36 -34.37 18.10
CA ASP A 53 -20.08 -35.09 18.19
C ASP A 53 -19.73 -35.73 16.84
N SER A 54 -19.62 -34.92 15.77
CA SER A 54 -19.04 -35.41 14.52
C SER A 54 -17.55 -35.71 14.75
N SER A 55 -17.10 -36.92 14.43
CA SER A 55 -15.67 -37.28 14.58
C SER A 55 -14.77 -36.33 13.77
N PRO A 56 -13.52 -36.09 14.19
CA PRO A 56 -12.60 -35.22 13.45
C PRO A 56 -12.42 -35.69 11.99
N GLU A 57 -12.52 -37.00 11.74
CA GLU A 57 -12.49 -37.57 10.39
C GLU A 57 -13.72 -37.17 9.56
N TYR A 58 -14.91 -37.13 10.17
CA TYR A 58 -16.12 -36.67 9.49
C TYR A 58 -16.06 -35.17 9.18
N SER A 59 -15.59 -34.35 10.12
CA SER A 59 -15.39 -32.90 9.91
C SER A 59 -14.42 -32.63 8.76
N GLU A 60 -13.33 -33.40 8.68
CA GLU A 60 -12.37 -33.32 7.58
C GLU A 60 -12.99 -33.74 6.23
N CYS A 61 -13.82 -34.79 6.21
CA CYS A 61 -14.56 -35.15 4.99
C CYS A 61 -15.51 -34.02 4.56
N VAL A 62 -16.25 -33.43 5.49
CA VAL A 62 -17.15 -32.29 5.20
C VAL A 62 -16.35 -31.13 4.61
N ARG A 63 -15.18 -30.80 5.19
CA ARG A 63 -14.26 -29.79 4.66
C ARG A 63 -13.89 -30.06 3.20
N MET A 64 -13.49 -31.29 2.89
CA MET A 64 -13.12 -31.68 1.53
C MET A 64 -14.31 -31.68 0.56
N ALA A 65 -15.49 -32.08 1.02
CA ALA A 65 -16.73 -32.09 0.24
C ALA A 65 -17.20 -30.68 -0.18
N ARG A 66 -16.68 -29.61 0.43
CA ARG A 66 -16.99 -28.22 0.03
C ARG A 66 -16.77 -27.99 -1.47
N LYS A 67 -15.70 -28.56 -2.04
CA LYS A 67 -15.34 -28.36 -3.45
C LYS A 67 -16.41 -28.92 -4.40
N ASP A 68 -16.95 -30.09 -4.09
CA ASP A 68 -17.96 -30.76 -4.91
C ASP A 68 -19.38 -30.22 -4.69
N THR A 69 -19.68 -29.79 -3.46
CA THR A 69 -21.02 -29.32 -3.08
C THR A 69 -21.23 -27.82 -3.35
N SER A 70 -20.15 -27.04 -3.42
CA SER A 70 -20.19 -25.58 -3.63
C SER A 70 -21.23 -24.87 -2.74
N PRO A 71 -21.18 -25.04 -1.41
CA PRO A 71 -22.23 -24.62 -0.48
C PRO A 71 -22.41 -23.09 -0.44
N PHE A 72 -21.35 -22.35 -0.74
CA PHE A 72 -21.30 -20.89 -0.76
C PHE A 72 -21.49 -20.29 -2.17
N GLY A 73 -21.84 -21.12 -3.16
CA GLY A 73 -22.00 -20.70 -4.56
C GLY A 73 -20.79 -19.96 -5.13
N ASN A 74 -21.03 -18.80 -5.76
CA ASN A 74 -20.00 -17.99 -6.41
C ASN A 74 -19.28 -17.01 -5.44
N ILE A 75 -19.65 -16.96 -4.17
CA ILE A 75 -19.12 -15.97 -3.22
C ILE A 75 -17.61 -16.14 -2.99
N PRO A 76 -17.07 -17.36 -2.79
CA PRO A 76 -15.61 -17.53 -2.69
C PRO A 76 -14.85 -17.03 -3.93
N GLN A 77 -15.41 -17.21 -5.13
CA GLN A 77 -14.83 -16.68 -6.38
C GLN A 77 -14.84 -15.15 -6.40
N ARG A 78 -15.96 -14.53 -5.97
CA ARG A 78 -16.09 -13.07 -5.87
C ARG A 78 -15.09 -12.49 -4.87
N VAL A 79 -14.92 -13.13 -3.71
CA VAL A 79 -13.93 -12.73 -2.69
C VAL A 79 -12.53 -12.79 -3.28
N ARG A 80 -12.14 -13.91 -3.93
CA ARG A 80 -10.81 -14.02 -4.56
C ARG A 80 -10.58 -12.91 -5.59
N ALA A 81 -11.56 -12.64 -6.45
CA ALA A 81 -11.45 -11.58 -7.45
C ALA A 81 -11.34 -10.17 -6.81
N GLN A 82 -12.11 -9.89 -5.77
CA GLN A 82 -12.05 -8.60 -5.06
C GLN A 82 -10.73 -8.43 -4.32
N MET A 83 -10.29 -9.45 -3.57
CA MET A 83 -9.01 -9.45 -2.88
C MET A 83 -7.85 -9.32 -3.86
N GLY A 84 -7.82 -10.08 -4.95
CA GLY A 84 -6.76 -9.98 -5.96
C GLY A 84 -6.66 -8.59 -6.61
N ARG A 85 -7.80 -7.98 -6.96
CA ARG A 85 -7.85 -6.63 -7.55
C ARG A 85 -7.44 -5.53 -6.57
N SER A 86 -7.58 -5.77 -5.27
CA SER A 86 -7.36 -4.79 -4.22
C SER A 86 -5.97 -4.89 -3.59
N LEU A 87 -5.56 -6.11 -3.25
CA LEU A 87 -4.33 -6.38 -2.50
C LEU A 87 -3.08 -6.19 -3.37
N LEU A 88 -3.10 -6.61 -4.65
CA LEU A 88 -1.92 -6.52 -5.50
C LEU A 88 -1.48 -5.06 -5.72
N PRO A 89 -2.34 -4.12 -6.17
CA PRO A 89 -1.98 -2.70 -6.25
C PRO A 89 -1.51 -2.13 -4.92
N SER A 90 -2.14 -2.53 -3.81
CA SER A 90 -1.77 -2.08 -2.47
C SER A 90 -0.38 -2.53 -2.05
N ARG A 91 -0.04 -3.79 -2.31
CA ARG A 91 1.31 -4.34 -2.10
C ARG A 91 2.33 -3.62 -2.98
N THR A 92 2.06 -3.47 -4.27
CA THR A 92 2.96 -2.76 -5.19
C THR A 92 3.19 -1.32 -4.77
N PHE A 93 2.15 -0.64 -4.28
CA PHE A 93 2.26 0.73 -3.77
C PHE A 93 3.19 0.80 -2.56
N LEU A 94 3.02 -0.08 -1.56
CA LEU A 94 3.90 -0.13 -0.39
C LEU A 94 5.36 -0.48 -0.76
N GLN A 95 5.56 -1.42 -1.69
CA GLN A 95 6.88 -1.76 -2.20
C GLN A 95 7.54 -0.57 -2.91
N ALA A 96 6.79 0.16 -3.73
CA ALA A 96 7.27 1.36 -4.40
C ALA A 96 7.67 2.44 -3.39
N LEU A 97 6.89 2.65 -2.32
CA LEU A 97 7.26 3.56 -1.23
C LEU A 97 8.57 3.18 -0.55
N ASN A 98 8.77 1.89 -0.25
CA ASN A 98 10.02 1.40 0.34
C ASN A 98 11.21 1.65 -0.58
N LEU A 99 11.05 1.43 -1.89
CA LEU A 99 12.08 1.78 -2.88
C LEU A 99 12.38 3.28 -2.88
N GLY A 100 11.35 4.13 -2.78
CA GLY A 100 11.53 5.58 -2.66
C GLY A 100 12.36 5.97 -1.42
N ILE A 101 12.12 5.31 -0.28
CA ILE A 101 12.89 5.51 0.96
C ILE A 101 14.35 5.09 0.75
N GLU A 102 14.58 3.93 0.14
CA GLU A 102 15.92 3.42 -0.14
C GLU A 102 16.72 4.36 -1.06
N VAL A 103 16.09 4.87 -2.12
CA VAL A 103 16.71 5.85 -3.02
C VAL A 103 17.09 7.11 -2.26
N ILE A 104 16.17 7.67 -1.45
CA ILE A 104 16.44 8.88 -0.66
C ILE A 104 17.61 8.64 0.29
N ASN A 105 17.58 7.57 1.09
CA ASN A 105 18.64 7.24 2.06
C ASN A 105 20.00 7.03 1.37
N THR A 106 20.01 6.40 0.20
CA THR A 106 21.24 6.21 -0.57
C THR A 106 21.80 7.55 -1.06
N THR A 107 20.92 8.44 -1.53
CA THR A 107 21.30 9.78 -1.99
C THR A 107 21.58 10.79 -0.88
N ASP A 108 21.35 10.45 0.39
CA ASP A 108 21.72 11.30 1.53
C ASP A 108 23.22 11.19 1.85
N HIS A 109 23.86 10.08 1.43
CA HIS A 109 25.27 9.79 1.69
C HIS A 109 26.14 9.95 0.44
N LEU A 110 26.07 11.12 -0.19
CA LEU A 110 26.84 11.42 -1.41
C LEU A 110 28.33 11.58 -1.11
N HIS A 111 29.14 10.94 -1.95
CA HIS A 111 30.58 11.14 -1.95
C HIS A 111 30.98 12.13 -3.05
N PHE A 112 31.62 13.22 -2.64
CA PHE A 112 32.14 14.22 -3.57
C PHE A 112 33.58 13.89 -3.97
N SER A 113 33.90 14.14 -5.24
CA SER A 113 35.26 13.98 -5.76
C SER A 113 36.21 15.04 -5.18
N LYS A 114 37.53 14.78 -5.24
CA LYS A 114 38.54 15.76 -4.83
C LYS A 114 38.48 17.02 -5.69
N GLU A 115 38.12 16.86 -6.96
CA GLU A 115 37.93 17.93 -7.94
C GLU A 115 36.75 18.81 -7.54
N CYS A 116 35.62 18.22 -7.14
CA CYS A 116 34.48 18.95 -6.60
C CYS A 116 34.87 19.72 -5.33
N GLY A 117 35.57 19.07 -4.39
CA GLY A 117 36.05 19.73 -3.18
C GLY A 117 36.94 20.95 -3.47
N ARG A 118 37.84 20.83 -4.46
CA ARG A 118 38.68 21.96 -4.90
C ARG A 118 37.86 23.07 -5.57
N ALA A 119 36.89 22.72 -6.39
CA ALA A 119 36.02 23.68 -7.07
C ALA A 119 35.16 24.46 -6.07
N LEU A 120 34.57 23.78 -5.07
CA LEU A 120 33.82 24.40 -3.98
C LEU A 120 34.71 25.32 -3.14
N LEU A 121 35.93 24.88 -2.81
CA LEU A 121 36.87 25.71 -2.05
C LEU A 121 37.27 26.97 -2.82
N ARG A 122 37.50 26.87 -4.14
CA ARG A 122 37.78 28.02 -4.99
C ARG A 122 36.59 28.98 -5.09
N MET A 123 35.39 28.42 -5.18
CA MET A 123 34.17 29.20 -5.28
C MET A 123 33.84 29.96 -3.99
N GLN A 124 33.98 29.32 -2.83
CA GLN A 124 33.59 29.89 -1.54
C GLN A 124 34.73 30.65 -0.85
N TYR A 125 35.96 30.12 -0.84
CA TYR A 125 36.99 30.60 0.09
C TYR A 125 38.15 31.36 -0.57
N CYS A 126 38.42 31.18 -1.87
CA CYS A 126 39.47 31.97 -2.53
C CYS A 126 39.31 33.50 -2.47
N PRO A 127 38.09 34.09 -2.47
CA PRO A 127 37.96 35.53 -2.34
C PRO A 127 38.57 36.06 -1.04
N TYR A 128 38.43 35.32 0.07
CA TYR A 128 39.01 35.68 1.36
C TYR A 128 40.53 35.76 1.29
N CYS A 129 41.18 34.85 0.56
CA CYS A 129 42.62 34.85 0.34
C CYS A 129 43.10 36.07 -0.48
N GLN A 130 42.21 36.66 -1.28
CA GLN A 130 42.46 37.88 -2.05
C GLN A 130 42.00 39.16 -1.34
N GLY A 131 41.54 39.07 -0.09
CA GLY A 131 41.05 40.21 0.68
C GLY A 131 39.59 40.61 0.38
N LEU A 132 38.86 39.80 -0.38
CA LEU A 132 37.46 40.03 -0.79
C LEU A 132 36.47 39.31 0.15
N THR A 133 36.53 39.61 1.45
CA THR A 133 35.86 38.83 2.52
C THR A 133 34.33 38.91 2.56
N LEU A 134 33.72 39.87 1.85
CA LEU A 134 32.27 40.06 1.78
C LEU A 134 31.66 39.60 0.45
N SER A 135 32.48 39.08 -0.47
CA SER A 135 32.01 38.68 -1.79
C SER A 135 31.40 37.27 -1.77
N GLN A 136 30.23 37.13 -2.39
CA GLN A 136 29.57 35.85 -2.63
C GLN A 136 29.79 35.45 -4.10
N PRO A 137 29.83 34.15 -4.42
CA PRO A 137 29.97 33.69 -5.81
C PRO A 137 28.80 34.17 -6.67
N CYS A 138 29.09 34.47 -7.93
CA CYS A 138 28.07 34.78 -8.92
C CYS A 138 27.16 33.57 -9.13
N MET A 139 25.86 33.81 -9.38
CA MET A 139 24.88 32.74 -9.61
C MET A 139 25.31 31.73 -10.68
N GLY A 140 25.76 32.21 -11.84
CA GLY A 140 26.22 31.33 -12.92
C GLY A 140 27.46 30.51 -12.53
N TYR A 141 28.39 31.10 -11.77
CA TYR A 141 29.57 30.38 -11.28
C TYR A 141 29.17 29.32 -10.25
N CYS A 142 28.29 29.67 -9.31
CA CYS A 142 27.72 28.73 -8.35
C CYS A 142 27.07 27.53 -9.03
N LEU A 143 26.16 27.79 -9.98
CA LEU A 143 25.46 26.73 -10.70
C LEU A 143 26.41 25.81 -11.46
N ASN A 144 27.45 26.35 -12.09
CA ASN A 144 28.45 25.54 -12.80
C ASN A 144 29.19 24.59 -11.85
N VAL A 145 29.65 25.10 -10.70
CA VAL A 145 30.34 24.27 -9.70
C VAL A 145 29.40 23.25 -9.08
N ALA A 146 28.21 23.68 -8.62
CA ALA A 146 27.23 22.83 -7.96
C ALA A 146 26.71 21.72 -8.90
N ARG A 147 26.40 22.03 -10.16
CA ARG A 147 25.97 21.02 -11.15
C ARG A 147 27.09 20.05 -11.49
N GLY A 148 28.34 20.50 -11.56
CA GLY A 148 29.49 19.62 -11.73
C GLY A 148 29.65 18.64 -10.56
N CYS A 149 29.50 19.13 -9.33
CA CYS A 149 29.54 18.31 -8.12
C CYS A 149 28.39 17.32 -7.99
N LEU A 150 27.18 17.70 -8.43
CA LEU A 150 25.96 16.91 -8.30
C LEU A 150 25.60 16.13 -9.57
N ALA A 151 26.50 16.06 -10.55
CA ALA A 151 26.22 15.45 -11.86
C ALA A 151 25.66 14.03 -11.75
N HIS A 152 26.27 13.18 -10.92
CA HIS A 152 25.82 11.80 -10.71
C HIS A 152 24.42 11.70 -10.08
N VAL A 153 24.04 12.66 -9.25
CA VAL A 153 22.71 12.69 -8.62
C VAL A 153 21.68 13.23 -9.60
N ALA A 154 22.06 14.18 -10.44
CA ALA A 154 21.19 14.73 -11.47
C ALA A 154 20.76 13.66 -12.51
N GLU A 155 21.58 12.63 -12.73
CA GLU A 155 21.22 11.47 -13.57
C GLU A 155 20.00 10.69 -13.04
N LEU A 156 19.72 10.75 -11.73
CA LEU A 156 18.53 10.13 -11.13
C LEU A 156 17.25 10.88 -11.46
N ASN A 157 17.32 12.16 -11.81
CA ASN A 157 16.15 13.02 -12.01
C ASN A 157 15.10 12.45 -12.99
N PRO A 158 15.43 11.96 -14.20
CA PRO A 158 14.42 11.35 -15.10
C PRO A 158 13.77 10.10 -14.49
N HIS A 159 14.53 9.27 -13.79
CA HIS A 159 14.02 8.06 -13.14
C HIS A 159 13.12 8.40 -11.95
N TRP A 160 13.50 9.36 -11.12
CA TRP A 160 12.70 9.89 -10.03
C TRP A 160 11.39 10.52 -10.52
N HIS A 161 11.46 11.28 -11.62
CA HIS A 161 10.28 11.84 -12.28
C HIS A 161 9.30 10.77 -12.75
N ALA A 162 9.81 9.68 -13.32
CA ALA A 162 9.02 8.56 -13.80
C ALA A 162 8.45 7.74 -12.64
N TYR A 163 9.23 7.54 -11.57
CA TYR A 163 8.81 6.87 -10.34
C TYR A 163 7.62 7.59 -9.70
N ILE A 164 7.72 8.90 -9.44
CA ILE A 164 6.62 9.67 -8.82
C ILE A 164 5.36 9.64 -9.70
N ARG A 165 5.51 9.78 -11.03
CA ARG A 165 4.38 9.69 -11.96
C ARG A 165 3.71 8.30 -11.89
N SER A 166 4.49 7.23 -11.91
CA SER A 166 3.96 5.86 -11.87
C SER A 166 3.27 5.57 -10.53
N LEU A 167 3.82 6.09 -9.43
CA LEU A 167 3.23 5.98 -8.11
C LEU A 167 1.90 6.75 -8.00
N GLU A 168 1.81 7.92 -8.63
CA GLU A 168 0.58 8.68 -8.77
C GLU A 168 -0.48 7.94 -9.59
N GLU A 169 -0.11 7.39 -10.75
CA GLU A 169 -1.01 6.60 -11.60
C GLU A 169 -1.56 5.39 -10.84
N LEU A 170 -0.69 4.68 -10.10
CA LEU A 170 -1.07 3.56 -9.24
C LEU A 170 -2.02 4.00 -8.13
N SER A 171 -1.71 5.09 -7.43
CA SER A 171 -2.56 5.64 -6.35
C SER A 171 -3.98 5.99 -6.84
N ASN A 172 -4.08 6.55 -8.05
CA ASN A 172 -5.36 6.86 -8.69
C ASN A 172 -6.12 5.58 -9.07
N ALA A 173 -5.43 4.56 -9.58
CA ALA A 173 -6.02 3.27 -9.93
C ALA A 173 -6.51 2.46 -8.70
N MET A 174 -5.94 2.71 -7.53
CA MET A 174 -6.37 2.09 -6.26
C MET A 174 -7.69 2.66 -5.70
N HIS A 175 -8.21 3.75 -6.25
CA HIS A 175 -9.46 4.36 -5.79
C HIS A 175 -10.71 3.63 -6.32
N GLY A 176 -11.80 3.63 -5.55
CA GLY A 176 -13.11 3.11 -5.97
C GLY A 176 -13.51 1.80 -5.27
N THR A 177 -14.22 0.92 -5.99
CA THR A 177 -14.87 -0.29 -5.43
C THR A 177 -13.90 -1.40 -4.99
N TYR A 178 -12.61 -1.26 -5.31
CA TYR A 178 -11.54 -2.18 -4.92
C TYR A 178 -10.53 -1.52 -3.98
N ASP A 179 -10.86 -0.39 -3.36
CA ASP A 179 -10.01 0.17 -2.30
C ASP A 179 -9.87 -0.86 -1.17
N VAL A 180 -8.62 -1.11 -0.75
CA VAL A 180 -8.29 -2.17 0.21
C VAL A 180 -8.97 -1.99 1.55
N GLU A 181 -9.11 -0.75 1.99
CA GLU A 181 -9.82 -0.46 3.22
C GLU A 181 -11.30 -0.82 3.09
N HIS A 182 -11.92 -0.49 1.96
CA HIS A 182 -13.29 -0.86 1.67
C HIS A 182 -13.49 -2.38 1.57
N VAL A 183 -12.63 -3.09 0.84
CA VAL A 183 -12.74 -4.55 0.64
C VAL A 183 -12.56 -5.29 1.97
N LEU A 184 -11.57 -4.91 2.78
CA LEU A 184 -11.29 -5.57 4.06
C LEU A 184 -12.38 -5.29 5.10
N LEU A 185 -12.84 -4.05 5.22
CA LEU A 185 -13.90 -3.70 6.18
C LEU A 185 -15.25 -4.36 5.83
N ASN A 186 -15.53 -4.55 4.54
CA ASN A 186 -16.79 -5.17 4.09
C ASN A 186 -16.71 -6.69 3.90
N PHE A 187 -15.57 -7.33 4.21
CA PHE A 187 -15.41 -8.77 4.06
C PHE A 187 -16.47 -9.56 4.85
N HIS A 188 -16.83 -9.09 6.05
CA HIS A 188 -17.86 -9.72 6.89
C HIS A 188 -19.23 -9.83 6.20
N LEU A 189 -19.59 -8.89 5.32
CA LEU A 189 -20.85 -8.94 4.56
C LEU A 189 -20.84 -10.12 3.57
N LEU A 190 -19.71 -10.36 2.90
CA LEU A 190 -19.55 -11.48 1.98
C LEU A 190 -19.57 -12.82 2.72
N VAL A 191 -19.02 -12.87 3.94
CA VAL A 191 -19.11 -14.06 4.80
C VAL A 191 -20.57 -14.32 5.20
N ASN A 192 -21.31 -13.28 5.60
CA ASN A 192 -22.73 -13.41 5.93
C ASN A 192 -23.57 -13.89 4.74
N ASP A 193 -23.35 -13.33 3.54
CA ASP A 193 -24.00 -13.78 2.31
C ASP A 193 -23.69 -15.26 2.02
N ALA A 194 -22.45 -15.70 2.26
CA ALA A 194 -22.04 -17.09 2.07
C ALA A 194 -22.77 -18.02 3.03
N VAL A 195 -22.80 -17.67 4.32
CA VAL A 195 -23.52 -18.43 5.35
C VAL A 195 -25.01 -18.52 5.02
N PHE A 196 -25.62 -17.40 4.62
CA PHE A 196 -27.03 -17.36 4.21
C PHE A 196 -27.30 -18.25 3.00
N GLN A 197 -26.44 -18.21 1.98
CA GLN A 197 -26.57 -19.06 0.79
C GLN A 197 -26.47 -20.55 1.10
N ALA A 198 -25.56 -20.94 1.99
CA ALA A 198 -25.41 -22.32 2.44
C ALA A 198 -26.65 -22.76 3.24
N HIS A 199 -27.15 -21.92 4.14
CA HIS A 199 -28.35 -22.21 4.92
C HIS A 199 -29.58 -22.39 4.03
N SER A 200 -29.78 -21.49 3.06
CA SER A 200 -30.92 -21.56 2.12
C SER A 200 -30.92 -22.82 1.26
N ASN A 201 -29.75 -23.38 0.94
CA ASN A 201 -29.60 -24.61 0.17
C ASN A 201 -29.35 -25.85 1.06
N GLY A 202 -29.59 -25.75 2.37
CA GLY A 202 -29.18 -26.74 3.37
C GLY A 202 -29.62 -28.16 3.05
N HIS A 203 -30.87 -28.37 2.62
CA HIS A 203 -31.37 -29.72 2.31
C HIS A 203 -30.59 -30.40 1.16
N LYS A 204 -30.29 -29.65 0.09
CA LYS A 204 -29.52 -30.15 -1.05
C LYS A 204 -28.08 -30.46 -0.63
N ILE A 205 -27.47 -29.57 0.15
CA ILE A 205 -26.11 -29.74 0.66
C ILE A 205 -26.03 -30.97 1.58
N LEU A 206 -27.00 -31.14 2.48
CA LEU A 206 -27.11 -32.29 3.37
C LEU A 206 -27.15 -33.62 2.60
N GLU A 207 -27.97 -33.70 1.54
CA GLU A 207 -28.06 -34.91 0.71
C GLU A 207 -26.73 -35.21 0.00
N GLN A 208 -26.08 -34.18 -0.57
CA GLN A 208 -24.80 -34.33 -1.26
C GLN A 208 -23.67 -34.72 -0.30
N VAL A 209 -23.58 -34.08 0.87
CA VAL A 209 -22.57 -34.41 1.89
C VAL A 209 -22.79 -35.83 2.41
N ASN A 210 -24.03 -36.24 2.70
CA ASN A 210 -24.32 -37.62 3.10
C ASN A 210 -23.93 -38.65 2.02
N LYS A 211 -24.00 -38.28 0.73
CA LYS A 211 -23.55 -39.13 -0.38
C LYS A 211 -22.02 -39.26 -0.44
N ILE A 212 -21.29 -38.20 -0.09
CA ILE A 212 -19.82 -38.15 -0.16
C ILE A 212 -19.19 -38.74 1.10
N CYS A 213 -19.64 -38.31 2.28
CA CYS A 213 -19.06 -38.63 3.59
C CYS A 213 -19.78 -39.75 4.33
N GLY A 214 -20.94 -40.21 3.83
CA GLY A 214 -21.83 -41.11 4.55
C GLY A 214 -22.65 -40.37 5.60
N ARG A 215 -23.54 -41.10 6.28
CA ARG A 215 -24.32 -40.53 7.39
C ARG A 215 -23.48 -40.52 8.66
N PRO A 216 -23.50 -39.43 9.44
CA PRO A 216 -22.78 -39.38 10.70
C PRO A 216 -23.35 -40.40 11.68
N VAL A 217 -22.47 -41.07 12.42
CA VAL A 217 -22.86 -42.01 13.48
C VAL A 217 -23.45 -41.20 14.63
N ARG A 218 -24.78 -41.23 14.78
CA ARG A 218 -25.47 -40.53 15.86
C ARG A 218 -25.26 -41.29 17.16
N ALA A 219 -24.50 -40.73 18.09
CA ALA A 219 -24.59 -41.14 19.49
C ALA A 219 -25.99 -40.77 20.01
N PRO A 220 -26.70 -41.66 20.73
CA PRO A 220 -28.01 -41.33 21.27
C PRO A 220 -27.86 -40.37 22.44
N THR A 221 -27.97 -39.07 22.19
CA THR A 221 -28.10 -38.06 23.24
C THR A 221 -29.56 -37.67 23.43
N GLN A 222 -30.01 -37.76 24.68
CA GLN A 222 -31.30 -37.25 25.12
C GLN A 222 -31.37 -35.75 24.81
N SER A 223 -32.36 -35.36 24.04
CA SER A 223 -32.68 -33.96 23.75
C SER A 223 -33.04 -33.20 25.03
N PRO A 224 -32.45 -32.03 25.31
CA PRO A 224 -33.22 -30.89 25.77
C PRO A 224 -33.76 -30.17 24.53
N ARG A 225 -35.09 -30.02 24.45
CA ARG A 225 -35.70 -29.08 23.49
C ARG A 225 -35.25 -27.67 23.86
N CYS A 226 -34.35 -27.08 23.09
CA CYS A 226 -34.19 -25.63 23.11
C CYS A 226 -35.25 -25.01 22.20
N SER A 227 -36.27 -24.44 22.81
CA SER A 227 -37.22 -23.55 22.14
C SER A 227 -36.49 -22.27 21.74
N PHE A 228 -36.43 -21.97 20.45
CA PHE A 228 -36.01 -20.67 19.95
C PHE A 228 -37.10 -19.64 20.27
N ASP A 229 -36.78 -18.67 21.13
CA ASP A 229 -37.56 -17.43 21.30
C ASP A 229 -37.06 -16.42 20.24
N PRO A 230 -37.90 -15.94 19.30
CA PRO A 230 -37.47 -14.96 18.29
C PRO A 230 -37.26 -13.55 18.83
N SER A 231 -37.21 -13.33 20.13
CA SER A 231 -37.04 -12.01 20.71
C SER A 231 -35.63 -11.81 21.30
N LYS A 232 -34.89 -10.89 20.66
CA LYS A 232 -33.61 -10.29 21.06
C LYS A 232 -32.34 -10.89 20.45
N GLU A 233 -32.11 -10.58 19.19
CA GLU A 233 -30.76 -10.28 18.72
C GLU A 233 -30.80 -9.14 17.71
N GLY A 234 -30.91 -7.92 18.25
CA GLY A 234 -30.66 -6.68 17.53
C GLY A 234 -29.34 -6.07 17.96
N HIS A 235 -28.26 -6.86 18.03
CA HIS A 235 -26.91 -6.27 18.02
C HIS A 235 -26.54 -5.99 16.58
N GLY A 236 -27.21 -4.98 16.01
CA GLY A 236 -26.73 -4.34 14.80
C GLY A 236 -25.30 -3.89 15.08
N MET A 237 -24.36 -4.42 14.30
CA MET A 237 -22.99 -3.93 14.27
C MET A 237 -23.08 -2.42 14.09
N LYS A 238 -22.71 -1.65 15.13
CA LYS A 238 -22.66 -0.20 15.02
C LYS A 238 -21.59 0.11 14.00
N ILE A 239 -22.01 0.35 12.76
CA ILE A 239 -21.18 0.98 11.75
C ILE A 239 -20.83 2.34 12.35
N SER A 240 -19.60 2.47 12.83
CA SER A 240 -19.05 3.77 13.16
C SER A 240 -19.22 4.64 11.93
N VAL A 241 -19.93 5.76 12.08
CA VAL A 241 -19.98 6.80 11.04
C VAL A 241 -18.55 7.26 10.86
N ARG A 242 -17.88 6.76 9.81
CA ARG A 242 -16.49 7.10 9.54
C ARG A 242 -16.44 8.57 9.14
N ASN A 243 -15.57 9.30 9.81
CA ASN A 243 -15.19 10.62 9.38
C ASN A 243 -14.41 10.45 8.06
N ASP A 244 -14.92 10.97 6.95
CA ASP A 244 -14.34 10.75 5.62
C ASP A 244 -12.87 11.19 5.55
N GLU A 245 -12.46 12.17 6.36
CA GLU A 245 -11.08 12.67 6.43
C GLU A 245 -10.03 11.64 6.90
N GLU A 246 -10.42 10.57 7.61
CA GLU A 246 -9.45 9.59 8.17
C GLU A 246 -9.22 8.34 7.30
N THR A 247 -9.80 8.28 6.09
CA THR A 247 -9.65 7.10 5.23
C THR A 247 -8.23 6.91 4.70
N LEU A 248 -7.82 5.66 4.52
CA LEU A 248 -6.56 5.32 3.87
C LEU A 248 -6.45 5.95 2.47
N ALA A 249 -7.57 6.01 1.75
CA ALA A 249 -7.64 6.63 0.43
C ALA A 249 -7.27 8.13 0.46
N ASN A 250 -7.79 8.87 1.43
CA ASN A 250 -7.49 10.30 1.57
C ASN A 250 -6.04 10.53 1.99
N ARG A 251 -5.54 9.78 2.98
CA ARG A 251 -4.11 9.85 3.38
C ARG A 251 -3.16 9.53 2.22
N ARG A 252 -3.49 8.52 1.42
CA ARG A 252 -2.75 8.15 0.21
C ARG A 252 -2.72 9.30 -0.80
N LYS A 253 -3.88 9.93 -1.04
CA LYS A 253 -4.01 11.07 -1.96
C LYS A 253 -3.19 12.28 -1.50
N ASP A 254 -3.28 12.63 -0.22
CA ASP A 254 -2.57 13.78 0.36
C ASP A 254 -1.05 13.57 0.33
N PHE A 255 -0.61 12.35 0.64
CA PHE A 255 0.79 11.99 0.50
C PHE A 255 1.29 12.15 -0.93
N ILE A 256 0.56 11.65 -1.93
CA ILE A 256 0.95 11.78 -3.35
C ILE A 256 0.96 13.25 -3.80
N ASN A 257 -0.03 14.05 -3.38
CA ASN A 257 -0.05 15.48 -3.66
C ASN A 257 1.19 16.20 -3.11
N SER A 258 1.62 15.82 -1.90
CA SER A 258 2.84 16.35 -1.28
C SER A 258 4.09 15.90 -2.03
N LEU A 259 4.18 14.60 -2.37
CA LEU A 259 5.32 14.01 -3.07
C LEU A 259 5.54 14.63 -4.46
N ARG A 260 4.46 15.01 -5.17
CA ARG A 260 4.54 15.68 -6.49
C ARG A 260 5.36 16.97 -6.46
N LEU A 261 5.37 17.70 -5.35
CA LEU A 261 6.16 18.92 -5.21
C LEU A 261 7.67 18.64 -5.32
N TYR A 262 8.09 17.42 -5.01
CA TYR A 262 9.48 16.97 -5.04
C TYR A 262 9.84 16.20 -6.32
N ARG A 263 8.99 16.27 -7.35
CA ARG A 263 9.23 15.54 -8.62
C ARG A 263 10.54 15.92 -9.30
N SER A 264 10.91 17.20 -9.22
CA SER A 264 12.15 17.74 -9.79
C SER A 264 13.29 17.84 -8.77
N PHE A 265 13.18 17.20 -7.60
CA PHE A 265 14.12 17.39 -6.49
C PHE A 265 15.58 17.23 -6.93
N TYR A 266 15.96 16.06 -7.46
CA TYR A 266 17.34 15.78 -7.88
C TYR A 266 17.84 16.66 -9.03
N GLY A 267 16.94 17.13 -9.91
CA GLY A 267 17.30 18.07 -10.97
C GLY A 267 17.46 19.53 -10.48
N GLY A 268 16.83 19.88 -9.36
CA GLY A 268 16.79 21.24 -8.82
C GLY A 268 17.74 21.51 -7.65
N LEU A 269 18.49 20.51 -7.16
CA LEU A 269 19.36 20.65 -5.99
C LEU A 269 20.40 21.76 -6.13
N ALA A 270 21.08 21.83 -7.28
CA ALA A 270 22.09 22.86 -7.52
C ALA A 270 21.48 24.27 -7.51
N ASP A 271 20.32 24.42 -8.14
CA ASP A 271 19.58 25.68 -8.18
C ASP A 271 19.11 26.10 -6.78
N GLN A 272 18.55 25.19 -5.99
CA GLN A 272 18.12 25.47 -4.62
C GLN A 272 19.29 25.88 -3.72
N LEU A 273 20.41 25.16 -3.78
CA LEU A 273 21.61 25.45 -2.98
C LEU A 273 22.20 26.82 -3.34
N CYS A 274 22.28 27.14 -4.64
CA CYS A 274 22.81 28.42 -5.09
C CYS A 274 21.88 29.59 -4.77
N VAL A 275 20.57 29.45 -4.95
CA VAL A 275 19.60 30.52 -4.69
C VAL A 275 19.46 30.84 -3.20
N ASN A 276 19.49 29.82 -2.34
CA ASN A 276 19.20 30.01 -0.92
C ASN A 276 20.45 30.32 -0.09
N ASP A 277 21.59 29.68 -0.39
CA ASP A 277 22.70 29.62 0.55
C ASP A 277 24.02 30.19 0.00
N LEU A 278 24.31 29.99 -1.29
CA LEU A 278 25.67 30.18 -1.79
C LEU A 278 25.86 31.42 -2.68
N ALA A 279 24.92 31.76 -3.56
CA ALA A 279 25.16 32.78 -4.57
C ALA A 279 24.77 34.19 -4.10
N ALA A 280 25.44 35.19 -4.66
CA ALA A 280 25.04 36.58 -4.51
C ALA A 280 23.64 36.84 -5.07
N ALA A 281 22.86 37.68 -4.39
CA ALA A 281 21.58 38.16 -4.91
C ALA A 281 21.75 38.93 -6.23
N ALA A 282 20.71 38.90 -7.06
CA ALA A 282 20.73 39.54 -8.37
C ALA A 282 21.07 41.03 -8.27
N GLY A 283 22.02 41.49 -9.09
CA GLY A 283 22.43 42.89 -9.19
C GLY A 283 23.53 43.33 -8.21
N LEU A 284 23.96 42.46 -7.28
CA LEU A 284 25.13 42.72 -6.43
C LEU A 284 26.43 42.35 -7.16
N PRO A 285 27.54 43.04 -6.87
CA PRO A 285 28.86 42.58 -7.30
C PRO A 285 29.17 41.22 -6.68
N CYS A 286 29.72 40.31 -7.48
CA CYS A 286 29.89 38.92 -7.10
C CYS A 286 31.23 38.36 -7.59
N TRP A 287 31.68 37.27 -6.98
CA TRP A 287 32.91 36.57 -7.32
C TRP A 287 32.69 35.58 -8.46
N ASP A 288 33.45 35.67 -9.55
CA ASP A 288 33.30 34.78 -10.71
C ASP A 288 34.32 33.63 -10.76
N GLY A 289 35.25 33.58 -9.80
CA GLY A 289 36.34 32.59 -9.76
C GLY A 289 37.72 33.16 -10.02
N GLU A 290 37.80 34.42 -10.48
CA GLU A 290 39.05 35.15 -10.73
C GLU A 290 39.06 36.54 -10.10
N ASP A 291 37.98 37.32 -10.24
CA ASP A 291 37.85 38.67 -9.67
C ASP A 291 36.38 39.01 -9.30
N LEU A 292 36.14 40.22 -8.80
CA LEU A 292 34.82 40.81 -8.62
C LEU A 292 34.21 41.20 -9.98
N ALA A 293 33.27 40.39 -10.46
CA ALA A 293 32.43 40.76 -11.57
C ALA A 293 31.51 41.93 -11.18
N ARG A 294 31.64 43.05 -11.89
CA ARG A 294 30.72 44.19 -11.81
C ARG A 294 29.70 44.08 -12.94
N ARG A 295 28.41 43.95 -12.57
CA ARG A 295 27.22 44.03 -13.45
C ARG A 295 27.34 43.31 -14.80
N TYR A 296 26.66 42.17 -14.95
CA TYR A 296 26.03 41.89 -16.24
C TYR A 296 24.84 42.84 -16.38
N SER A 297 25.00 43.92 -17.13
CA SER A 297 23.86 44.54 -17.78
C SER A 297 23.22 43.45 -18.63
N VAL A 298 22.03 43.01 -18.24
CA VAL A 298 21.13 42.25 -19.12
C VAL A 298 21.01 43.10 -20.39
N CYS A 299 21.71 42.73 -21.46
CA CYS A 299 21.42 43.28 -22.78
C CYS A 299 20.01 42.77 -23.13
N PRO A 300 18.99 43.65 -23.23
CA PRO A 300 17.71 43.23 -23.76
C PRO A 300 17.94 42.86 -25.22
N ASN A 301 17.63 41.62 -25.56
CA ASN A 301 17.43 41.09 -26.91
C ASN A 301 17.73 42.08 -28.05
N LEU A 302 18.84 41.87 -28.77
CA LEU A 302 18.87 42.25 -30.18
C LEU A 302 17.77 41.42 -30.87
N LYS A 303 16.63 42.06 -31.10
CA LYS A 303 15.75 41.67 -32.20
C LYS A 303 16.56 41.85 -33.48
N THR A 304 17.10 40.78 -34.02
CA THR A 304 17.48 40.73 -35.43
C THR A 304 16.22 40.78 -36.28
N GLN A 305 16.29 41.67 -37.28
CA GLN A 305 15.37 41.82 -38.41
C GLN A 305 14.95 40.49 -39.03
#